data_AF-A0A7D5RWE8-F1
#
_entry.id   AF-A0A7D5RWE8-F1
#
_cell.length_a   1.000
_cell.length_b   1.000
_cell.length_c   1.000
_cell.angle_alpha   90.00
_cell.angle_beta   90.00
_cell.angle_gamma   90.00
#
_symmetry.space_group_name_H-M   'P 1'
#
loop_
_entity.id
_entity.type
_entity.pdbx_description
1 polymer ?
#
loop_
_entity_poly.entity_id
_entity_poly.type
_entity_poly.pdbx_seq_one_letter_code
_entity_poly.pdbx_strand_id
1 'polypeptide(L)'
;MLRKISSLIGISLFTVSLWIVLWLGNAYVSDWMDNIFSWHKEPVKRLMAGLAAMVVFTVGAVFLLNQIFYFAVGFDVSDRLYATFYSTLIITLIISMFMTGRSFTKLARKRSRGRTVEKESIEAQYNSLRNQVNPHFLFNSLNALTNLVYQNQDEAARFIKQLAAVYRYVLSTRDKELVTITEEIEFLQSYLFLQQIRFGNKLKWKIDLKTRG
;
A
#
# COMPACT_ATOMS: atom_id res chain seq x y z
N MET A 1 5.30 48.66 -40.99
CA MET A 1 5.13 47.19 -41.00
C MET A 1 6.01 46.50 -39.96
N LEU A 2 7.32 46.77 -39.94
CA LEU A 2 8.31 46.17 -39.02
C LEU A 2 8.00 46.35 -37.52
N ARG A 3 7.53 47.53 -37.08
CA ARG A 3 7.17 47.80 -35.66
C ARG A 3 5.96 47.00 -35.14
N LYS A 4 5.04 46.61 -36.03
CA LYS A 4 3.90 45.74 -35.66
C LYS A 4 4.37 44.29 -35.50
N ILE A 5 5.27 43.84 -36.36
CA ILE A 5 5.84 42.47 -36.32
C ILE A 5 6.65 42.27 -35.05
N SER A 6 7.52 43.22 -34.67
CA SER A 6 8.29 43.13 -33.41
C SER A 6 7.40 43.11 -32.17
N SER A 7 6.30 43.88 -32.17
CA SER A 7 5.34 43.88 -31.05
C SER A 7 4.57 42.56 -30.93
N LEU A 8 4.24 41.91 -32.04
CA LEU A 8 3.53 40.63 -32.04
C LEU A 8 4.41 39.49 -31.52
N ILE A 9 5.70 39.51 -31.88
CA ILE A 9 6.68 38.53 -31.38
C ILE A 9 6.90 38.69 -29.87
N GLY A 10 6.96 39.93 -29.36
CA GLY A 10 7.06 40.18 -27.91
C GLY A 10 5.85 39.67 -27.13
N ILE A 11 4.64 39.92 -27.65
CA ILE A 11 3.38 39.43 -27.03
C ILE A 11 3.34 37.90 -26.99
N SER A 12 3.69 37.23 -28.09
CA SER A 12 3.63 35.76 -28.16
C SER A 12 4.65 35.11 -27.23
N LEU A 13 5.89 35.63 -27.18
CA LEU A 13 6.92 35.15 -26.27
C LEU A 13 6.50 35.32 -24.81
N PHE A 14 6.03 36.52 -24.43
CA PHE A 14 5.54 36.78 -23.07
C PHE A 14 4.40 35.83 -22.69
N THR A 15 3.44 35.64 -23.58
CA THR A 15 2.28 34.77 -23.35
C THR A 15 2.73 33.32 -23.15
N VAL A 16 3.61 32.79 -24.01
CA VAL A 16 4.11 31.42 -23.88
C VAL A 16 4.89 31.23 -22.58
N SER A 17 5.78 32.17 -22.23
CA SER A 17 6.51 32.14 -20.97
C SER A 17 5.57 32.14 -19.77
N LEU A 18 4.53 32.97 -19.80
CA LEU A 18 3.51 33.05 -18.76
C LEU A 18 2.78 31.71 -18.58
N TRP A 19 2.33 31.08 -19.67
CA TRP A 19 1.68 29.77 -19.62
C TRP A 19 2.57 28.69 -18.99
N ILE A 20 3.85 28.63 -19.40
CA ILE A 20 4.80 27.64 -18.89
C ILE A 20 5.04 27.84 -17.39
N VAL A 21 5.31 29.07 -16.97
CA VAL A 21 5.58 29.40 -15.56
C VAL A 21 4.37 29.13 -14.69
N LEU A 22 3.17 29.54 -15.12
CA LEU A 22 1.95 29.30 -14.37
C LEU A 22 1.62 27.80 -14.27
N TRP A 23 1.80 27.04 -15.35
CA TRP A 23 1.52 25.60 -15.33
C TRP A 23 2.49 24.84 -14.42
N LEU A 24 3.80 24.96 -14.68
CA LEU A 24 4.82 24.22 -13.94
C LEU A 24 4.93 24.70 -12.49
N GLY A 25 4.84 26.02 -12.29
CA GLY A 25 4.92 26.61 -10.97
C GLY A 25 3.75 26.24 -10.07
N ASN A 26 2.51 26.35 -10.55
CA ASN A 26 1.35 25.91 -9.76
C ASN A 26 1.32 24.40 -9.54
N ALA A 27 1.81 23.59 -10.49
CA ALA A 27 1.99 22.15 -10.27
C ALA A 27 2.97 21.87 -9.12
N TYR A 28 4.12 22.55 -9.12
CA TYR A 28 5.13 22.44 -8.07
C TYR A 28 4.58 22.89 -6.71
N VAL A 29 3.89 24.03 -6.66
CA VAL A 29 3.23 24.53 -5.43
C VAL A 29 2.20 23.54 -4.92
N SER A 30 1.39 22.94 -5.80
CA SER A 30 0.42 21.90 -5.42
C SER A 30 1.10 20.68 -4.79
N ASP A 31 2.17 20.18 -5.41
CA ASP A 31 2.91 19.01 -4.91
C ASP A 31 3.65 19.33 -3.59
N TRP A 32 4.18 20.55 -3.45
CA TRP A 32 4.77 21.02 -2.19
C TRP A 32 3.71 21.11 -1.09
N MET A 33 2.51 21.60 -1.40
CA MET A 33 1.40 21.67 -0.46
C MET A 33 0.91 20.30 0.00
N ASP A 34 0.97 19.29 -0.86
CA ASP A 34 0.64 17.91 -0.50
C ASP A 34 1.59 17.32 0.57
N ASN A 35 2.80 17.88 0.74
CA ASN A 35 3.75 17.46 1.77
C ASN A 35 3.51 18.17 3.13
N ILE A 36 2.94 19.37 3.11
CA ILE A 36 2.69 20.15 4.33
C ILE A 36 1.31 19.83 4.90
N PHE A 37 0.28 19.85 4.06
CA PHE A 37 -1.10 19.65 4.47
C PHE A 37 -1.63 18.32 3.94
N SER A 38 -1.92 17.41 4.87
CA SER A 38 -2.48 16.12 4.51
C SER A 38 -3.94 16.27 4.08
N TRP A 39 -4.21 15.89 2.83
CA TRP A 39 -5.56 15.65 2.32
C TRP A 39 -6.41 14.70 3.16
N HIS A 40 -5.78 13.82 3.95
CA HIS A 40 -6.50 12.86 4.76
C HIS A 40 -7.01 13.47 6.07
N LYS A 41 -6.18 14.26 6.75
CA LYS A 41 -6.47 14.79 8.07
C LYS A 41 -7.23 16.10 8.00
N GLU A 42 -6.86 16.98 7.06
CA GLU A 42 -7.35 18.36 7.03
C GLU A 42 -7.66 18.84 5.59
N PRO A 43 -8.63 18.23 4.89
CA PRO A 43 -8.88 18.49 3.48
C PRO A 43 -9.29 19.93 3.19
N VAL A 44 -10.09 20.55 4.06
CA VAL A 44 -10.52 21.95 3.90
C VAL A 44 -9.34 22.90 4.09
N LYS A 45 -8.51 22.69 5.13
CA LYS A 45 -7.31 23.51 5.36
C LYS A 45 -6.32 23.38 4.20
N ARG A 46 -6.08 22.14 3.72
CA ARG A 46 -5.25 21.90 2.52
C ARG A 46 -5.80 22.68 1.33
N LEU A 47 -7.10 22.58 1.04
CA LEU A 47 -7.73 23.25 -0.10
C LEU A 47 -7.55 24.77 0.00
N MET A 48 -7.91 25.38 1.13
CA MET A 48 -7.84 26.83 1.33
C MET A 48 -6.39 27.34 1.28
N ALA A 49 -5.47 26.67 1.97
CA ALA A 49 -4.05 27.05 1.98
C ALA A 49 -3.41 26.86 0.60
N GLY A 50 -3.75 25.78 -0.11
CA GLY A 50 -3.26 25.50 -1.46
C GLY A 50 -3.74 26.53 -2.48
N LEU A 51 -5.02 26.90 -2.43
CA LEU A 51 -5.58 27.97 -3.27
C LEU A 51 -4.89 29.31 -2.99
N ALA A 52 -4.73 29.68 -1.71
CA ALA A 52 -4.02 30.89 -1.32
C ALA A 52 -2.57 30.90 -1.83
N ALA A 53 -1.84 29.80 -1.64
CA ALA A 53 -0.46 29.66 -2.10
C ALA A 53 -0.32 29.78 -3.62
N MET A 54 -1.25 29.19 -4.39
CA MET A 54 -1.29 29.30 -5.85
C MET A 54 -1.57 30.72 -6.32
N VAL A 55 -2.52 31.43 -5.68
CA VAL A 55 -2.80 32.84 -6.01
C VAL A 55 -1.58 33.72 -5.72
N VAL A 56 -0.94 33.54 -4.55
CA VAL A 56 0.28 34.28 -4.19
C VAL A 56 1.41 33.99 -5.20
N PHE A 57 1.60 32.73 -5.56
CA PHE A 57 2.59 32.34 -6.56
C PHE A 57 2.29 32.99 -7.92
N THR A 58 1.06 32.90 -8.42
CA THR A 58 0.66 33.49 -9.71
C THR A 58 0.90 34.99 -9.73
N VAL A 59 0.48 35.72 -8.70
CA VAL A 59 0.65 37.19 -8.62
C VAL A 59 2.14 37.55 -8.67
N GLY A 60 2.96 36.84 -7.87
CA GLY A 60 4.41 37.04 -7.87
C GLY A 60 5.06 36.68 -9.21
N ALA A 61 4.66 35.57 -9.82
CA ALA A 61 5.18 35.10 -11.11
C ALA A 61 4.86 36.08 -12.25
N VAL A 62 3.63 36.60 -12.32
CA VAL A 62 3.22 37.59 -13.32
C VAL A 62 4.02 38.89 -13.14
N PHE A 63 4.16 39.37 -11.90
CA PHE A 63 4.94 40.56 -11.61
C PHE A 63 6.42 40.40 -12.01
N LEU A 64 7.05 39.30 -11.62
CA LEU A 64 8.45 39.01 -11.95
C LEU A 64 8.66 38.86 -13.46
N LEU A 65 7.79 38.13 -14.16
CA LEU A 65 7.87 38.00 -15.61
C LEU A 65 7.74 39.34 -16.32
N ASN A 66 6.82 40.20 -15.86
CA ASN A 66 6.68 41.54 -16.42
C ASN A 66 7.98 42.36 -16.26
N GLN A 67 8.61 42.32 -15.08
CA GLN A 67 9.87 43.04 -14.86
C GLN A 67 11.03 42.48 -15.69
N ILE A 68 11.11 41.15 -15.85
CA ILE A 68 12.13 40.50 -16.69
C ILE A 68 11.98 40.92 -18.16
N PHE A 69 10.76 40.90 -18.70
CA PHE A 69 10.52 41.27 -20.10
C PHE A 69 10.72 42.78 -20.36
N TYR A 70 10.35 43.62 -19.39
CA TYR A 70 10.62 45.06 -19.44
C TYR A 70 12.13 45.32 -19.50
N PHE A 71 12.92 44.70 -18.62
CA PHE A 71 14.37 44.91 -18.57
C PHE A 71 15.12 44.27 -19.75
N ALA A 72 14.74 43.06 -20.17
CA ALA A 72 15.47 42.29 -21.18
C ALA A 72 15.16 42.70 -22.63
N VAL A 73 13.91 43.09 -22.91
CA VAL A 73 13.43 43.32 -24.29
C VAL A 73 12.87 44.75 -24.46
N GLY A 74 12.77 45.53 -23.37
CA GLY A 74 12.07 46.83 -23.39
C GLY A 74 10.57 46.68 -23.67
N PHE A 75 10.02 45.48 -23.46
CA PHE A 75 8.64 45.17 -23.75
C PHE A 75 7.78 45.51 -22.54
N ASP A 76 7.01 46.59 -22.65
CA ASP A 76 6.13 47.05 -21.57
C ASP A 76 4.70 46.54 -21.77
N VAL A 77 4.20 45.85 -20.75
CA VAL A 77 2.82 45.32 -20.70
C VAL A 77 1.97 46.14 -19.72
N SER A 78 2.49 47.26 -19.19
CA SER A 78 1.87 48.14 -18.19
C SER A 78 0.43 48.51 -18.55
N ASP A 79 0.19 48.95 -19.78
CA ASP A 79 -1.12 49.33 -20.32
C ASP A 79 -2.16 48.19 -20.31
N ARG A 80 -1.70 46.93 -20.27
CA ARG A 80 -2.54 45.74 -20.27
C ARG A 80 -2.46 44.96 -18.96
N LEU A 81 -1.80 45.48 -17.93
CA LEU A 81 -1.58 44.76 -16.68
C LEU A 81 -2.89 44.28 -16.06
N TYR A 82 -3.92 45.13 -15.98
CA TYR A 82 -5.21 44.74 -15.41
C TYR A 82 -5.86 43.56 -16.14
N ALA A 83 -5.85 43.56 -17.48
CA ALA A 83 -6.39 42.46 -18.27
C ALA A 83 -5.55 41.17 -18.13
N THR A 84 -4.23 41.31 -18.09
CA THR A 84 -3.29 40.19 -17.86
C THR A 84 -3.48 39.61 -16.45
N PHE A 85 -3.62 40.43 -15.41
CA PHE A 85 -3.88 39.97 -14.05
C PHE A 85 -5.23 39.26 -13.93
N TYR A 86 -6.29 39.82 -14.51
CA TYR A 86 -7.61 39.19 -14.44
C TYR A 86 -7.66 37.84 -15.18
N SER A 87 -7.10 37.78 -16.39
CA SER A 87 -7.05 36.53 -17.17
C SER A 87 -6.17 35.46 -16.50
N THR A 88 -5.03 35.83 -15.92
CA THR A 88 -4.16 34.88 -15.20
C THR A 88 -4.75 34.39 -13.90
N LEU A 89 -5.55 35.21 -13.20
CA LEU A 89 -6.31 34.78 -12.03
C LEU A 89 -7.33 33.69 -12.39
N ILE A 90 -8.12 33.91 -13.45
CA ILE A 90 -9.08 32.92 -13.95
C ILE A 90 -8.37 31.62 -14.34
N ILE A 91 -7.28 31.71 -15.10
CA ILE A 91 -6.48 30.55 -15.50
C ILE A 91 -5.93 29.81 -14.28
N THR A 92 -5.46 30.53 -13.26
CA THR A 92 -4.95 29.93 -12.02
C THR A 92 -6.05 29.19 -11.27
N LEU A 93 -7.26 29.74 -11.20
CA LEU A 93 -8.40 29.03 -10.58
C LEU A 93 -8.70 27.72 -11.33
N ILE A 94 -8.69 27.73 -12.65
CA ILE A 94 -8.88 26.52 -13.47
C ILE A 94 -7.77 25.49 -13.23
N ILE A 95 -6.49 25.92 -13.26
CA ILE A 95 -5.34 25.05 -12.98
C ILE A 95 -5.45 24.47 -11.56
N SER A 96 -5.81 25.30 -10.58
CA SER A 96 -5.94 24.88 -9.18
C SER A 96 -6.99 23.78 -9.01
N MET A 97 -8.13 23.89 -9.72
CA MET A 97 -9.19 22.89 -9.71
C MET A 97 -8.69 21.56 -10.27
N PHE A 98 -7.96 21.59 -11.40
CA PHE A 98 -7.40 20.40 -12.02
C PHE A 98 -6.33 19.73 -11.14
N MET A 99 -5.39 20.51 -10.60
CA MET A 99 -4.30 20.01 -9.73
C MET A 99 -4.85 19.39 -8.44
N THR A 100 -5.82 20.06 -7.82
CA THR A 100 -6.51 19.58 -6.63
C THR A 100 -7.24 18.26 -6.89
N GLY A 101 -7.94 18.15 -8.03
CA GLY A 101 -8.58 16.89 -8.44
C GLY A 101 -7.57 15.76 -8.68
N ARG A 102 -6.43 16.05 -9.31
CA ARG A 102 -5.33 15.10 -9.50
C ARG A 102 -4.75 14.62 -8.16
N SER A 103 -4.48 15.51 -7.22
CA SER A 103 -3.96 15.13 -5.90
C SER A 103 -4.96 14.27 -5.11
N PHE A 104 -6.25 14.59 -5.18
CA PHE A 104 -7.30 13.79 -4.54
C PHE A 104 -7.42 12.38 -5.14
N THR A 105 -7.42 12.26 -6.47
CA THR A 105 -7.47 10.95 -7.16
C THR A 105 -6.22 10.11 -6.89
N LYS A 106 -5.04 10.73 -6.80
CA LYS A 106 -3.78 10.07 -6.41
C LYS A 106 -3.89 9.49 -4.99
N LEU A 107 -4.48 10.23 -4.05
CA LEU A 107 -4.72 9.72 -2.71
C LEU A 107 -5.72 8.56 -2.69
N ALA A 108 -6.82 8.67 -3.44
CA ALA A 108 -7.82 7.61 -3.55
C ALA A 108 -7.20 6.30 -4.09
N ARG A 109 -6.35 6.39 -5.13
CA ARG A 109 -5.61 5.26 -5.69
C ARG A 109 -4.60 4.67 -4.71
N LYS A 110 -3.90 5.49 -3.92
CA LYS A 110 -3.00 4.99 -2.87
C LYS A 110 -3.77 4.20 -1.81
N ARG A 111 -4.96 4.66 -1.41
CA ARG A 111 -5.81 3.93 -0.45
C ARG A 111 -6.32 2.61 -1.00
N SER A 112 -6.78 2.57 -2.25
CA SER A 112 -7.28 1.32 -2.84
C SER A 112 -6.17 0.27 -2.92
N ARG A 113 -4.97 0.67 -3.37
CA ARG A 113 -3.79 -0.21 -3.40
C ARG A 113 -3.40 -0.72 -2.01
N GLY A 114 -3.40 0.15 -1.00
CA GLY A 114 -3.09 -0.26 0.38
C GLY A 114 -4.04 -1.34 0.90
N ARG A 115 -5.35 -1.17 0.68
CA ARG A 115 -6.36 -2.18 1.06
C ARG A 115 -6.21 -3.50 0.32
N THR A 116 -5.87 -3.46 -0.97
CA THR A 116 -5.65 -4.68 -1.76
C THR A 116 -4.46 -5.48 -1.21
N VAL A 117 -3.33 -4.81 -0.94
CA VAL A 117 -2.14 -5.46 -0.39
C VAL A 117 -2.41 -6.06 0.98
N GLU A 118 -3.14 -5.35 1.84
CA GLU A 118 -3.55 -5.88 3.16
C GLU A 118 -4.42 -7.13 3.01
N LYS A 119 -5.41 -7.10 2.10
CA LYS A 119 -6.27 -8.25 1.81
C LYS A 119 -5.47 -9.45 1.30
N GLU A 120 -4.58 -9.24 0.33
CA GLU A 120 -3.70 -10.29 -0.22
C GLU A 120 -2.80 -10.89 0.87
N SER A 121 -2.27 -10.06 1.78
CA SER A 121 -1.48 -10.53 2.91
C SER A 121 -2.30 -11.41 3.86
N ILE A 122 -3.51 -10.98 4.23
CA ILE A 122 -4.41 -11.74 5.09
C ILE A 122 -4.79 -13.07 4.41
N GLU A 123 -5.08 -13.05 3.12
CA GLU A 123 -5.42 -14.25 2.35
C GLU A 123 -4.24 -15.23 2.26
N ALA A 124 -3.02 -14.73 2.06
CA ALA A 124 -1.81 -15.54 2.09
C ALA A 124 -1.55 -16.16 3.47
N GLN A 125 -1.72 -15.39 4.55
CA GLN A 125 -1.60 -15.88 5.92
C GLN A 125 -2.65 -16.95 6.22
N TYR A 126 -3.90 -16.74 5.80
CA TYR A 126 -4.98 -17.70 5.93
C TYR A 126 -4.71 -18.99 5.16
N ASN A 127 -4.29 -18.88 3.89
CA ASN A 127 -3.96 -20.05 3.06
C ASN A 127 -2.76 -20.82 3.61
N SER A 128 -1.74 -20.12 4.13
CA SER A 128 -0.62 -20.75 4.83
C SER A 128 -1.10 -21.53 6.05
N LEU A 129 -1.93 -20.93 6.90
CA LEU A 129 -2.51 -21.59 8.08
C LEU A 129 -3.33 -22.83 7.68
N ARG A 130 -4.18 -22.70 6.65
CA ARG A 130 -4.99 -23.81 6.14
C ARG A 130 -4.13 -24.96 5.61
N ASN A 131 -3.05 -24.67 4.90
CA ASN A 131 -2.15 -25.69 4.37
C ASN A 131 -1.38 -26.43 5.48
N GLN A 132 -1.03 -25.73 6.57
CA GLN A 132 -0.33 -26.33 7.71
C GLN A 132 -1.18 -27.36 8.48
N VAL A 133 -2.51 -27.17 8.51
CA VAL A 133 -3.41 -28.09 9.22
C VAL A 133 -3.55 -29.46 8.51
N ASN A 134 -3.00 -29.62 7.29
CA ASN A 134 -3.20 -30.78 6.40
C ASN A 134 -4.63 -31.34 6.52
N PRO A 135 -5.61 -30.72 5.83
CA PRO A 135 -7.01 -31.08 5.96
C PRO A 135 -7.27 -32.59 5.78
N HIS A 136 -6.50 -33.23 4.90
CA HIS A 136 -6.59 -34.67 4.67
C HIS A 136 -6.16 -35.48 5.91
N PHE A 137 -5.12 -35.09 6.61
CA PHE A 137 -4.74 -35.73 7.88
C PHE A 137 -5.83 -35.54 8.96
N LEU A 138 -6.42 -34.34 9.04
CA LEU A 138 -7.52 -34.05 9.98
C LEU A 138 -8.72 -34.96 9.73
N PHE A 139 -9.23 -34.98 8.49
CA PHE A 139 -10.41 -35.78 8.14
C PHE A 139 -10.16 -37.28 8.32
N ASN A 140 -8.97 -37.77 7.96
CA ASN A 140 -8.61 -39.18 8.20
C ASN A 140 -8.57 -39.52 9.68
N SER A 141 -8.05 -38.61 10.52
CA SER A 141 -7.99 -38.81 11.96
C SER A 141 -9.38 -38.80 12.59
N LEU A 142 -10.27 -37.91 12.14
CA LEU A 142 -11.67 -37.90 12.58
C LEU A 142 -12.42 -39.17 12.18
N ASN A 143 -12.21 -39.68 10.95
CA ASN A 143 -12.81 -40.94 10.51
C ASN A 143 -12.32 -42.14 11.35
N ALA A 144 -11.03 -42.19 11.69
CA ALA A 144 -10.48 -43.20 12.58
C ALA A 144 -11.10 -43.09 13.99
N LEU A 145 -11.22 -41.87 14.52
CA LEU A 145 -11.83 -41.61 15.81
C LEU A 145 -13.30 -42.05 15.86
N THR A 146 -14.09 -41.77 14.82
CA THR A 146 -15.50 -42.20 14.75
C THR A 146 -15.63 -43.71 14.96
N ASN A 147 -14.76 -44.51 14.33
CA ASN A 147 -14.76 -45.96 14.53
C ASN A 147 -14.30 -46.34 15.94
N LEU A 148 -13.28 -45.65 16.45
CA LEU A 148 -12.67 -45.93 17.75
C LEU A 148 -13.62 -45.66 18.91
N VAL A 149 -14.46 -44.63 18.83
CA VAL A 149 -15.46 -44.29 19.88
C VAL A 149 -16.43 -45.45 20.13
N TYR A 150 -16.82 -46.19 19.09
CA TYR A 150 -17.71 -47.34 19.23
C TYR A 150 -16.98 -48.62 19.67
N GLN A 151 -15.69 -48.76 19.37
CA GLN A 151 -14.90 -49.96 19.70
C GLN A 151 -14.30 -49.90 21.10
N ASN A 152 -13.68 -48.77 21.46
CA ASN A 152 -12.98 -48.57 22.71
C ASN A 152 -12.92 -47.08 23.08
N GLN A 153 -13.74 -46.68 24.05
CA GLN A 153 -13.86 -45.28 24.48
C GLN A 153 -12.58 -44.74 25.13
N ASP A 154 -11.85 -45.57 25.88
CA ASP A 154 -10.59 -45.16 26.52
C ASP A 154 -9.50 -44.91 25.47
N GLU A 155 -9.44 -45.76 24.44
CA GLU A 155 -8.52 -45.57 23.32
C GLU A 155 -8.90 -44.36 22.46
N ALA A 156 -10.20 -44.09 22.28
CA ALA A 156 -10.70 -42.88 21.64
C ALA A 156 -10.30 -41.61 22.39
N ALA A 157 -10.42 -41.59 23.73
CA ALA A 157 -9.98 -40.47 24.56
C ALA A 157 -8.47 -40.24 24.42
N ARG A 158 -7.67 -41.31 24.41
CA ARG A 158 -6.23 -41.23 24.16
C ARG A 158 -5.92 -40.71 22.75
N PHE A 159 -6.64 -41.17 21.74
CA PHE A 159 -6.47 -40.71 20.35
C PHE A 159 -6.75 -39.22 20.20
N ILE A 160 -7.81 -38.69 20.82
CA ILE A 160 -8.11 -37.26 20.83
C ILE A 160 -6.95 -36.47 21.46
N LYS A 161 -6.41 -36.94 22.59
CA LYS A 161 -5.29 -36.28 23.27
C LYS A 161 -4.03 -36.25 22.40
N GLN A 162 -3.71 -37.34 21.71
CA GLN A 162 -2.56 -37.42 20.81
C GLN A 162 -2.76 -36.58 19.55
N LEU A 163 -3.97 -36.54 18.99
CA LEU A 163 -4.33 -35.67 17.88
C LEU A 163 -4.15 -34.19 18.25
N ALA A 164 -4.61 -33.79 19.43
CA ALA A 164 -4.42 -32.45 19.95
C ALA A 164 -2.93 -32.10 20.17
N ALA A 165 -2.11 -33.06 20.61
CA ALA A 165 -0.66 -32.87 20.77
C ALA A 165 0.05 -32.65 19.42
N VAL A 166 -0.28 -33.45 18.39
CA VAL A 166 0.23 -33.29 17.02
C VAL A 166 -0.09 -31.90 16.47
N TYR A 167 -1.35 -31.46 16.57
CA TYR A 167 -1.74 -30.14 16.09
C TYR A 167 -1.12 -29.00 16.88
N ARG A 168 -0.99 -29.16 18.21
CA ARG A 168 -0.32 -28.16 19.05
C ARG A 168 1.15 -28.00 18.64
N TYR A 169 1.84 -29.10 18.39
CA TYR A 169 3.23 -29.07 17.91
C TYR A 169 3.31 -28.31 16.58
N VAL A 170 2.56 -28.73 15.55
CA VAL A 170 2.56 -28.11 14.21
C VAL A 170 2.29 -26.60 14.27
N LEU A 171 1.38 -26.16 15.14
CA LEU A 171 1.07 -24.74 15.31
C LEU A 171 2.15 -23.98 16.11
N SER A 172 2.76 -24.63 17.11
CA SER A 172 3.76 -24.01 18.00
C SER A 172 5.17 -23.92 17.40
N THR A 173 5.48 -24.77 16.42
CA THR A 173 6.78 -24.78 15.72
C THR A 173 6.77 -23.97 14.44
N ARG A 174 5.62 -23.38 14.08
CA ARG A 174 5.39 -22.57 12.87
C ARG A 174 6.45 -21.49 12.63
N ASP A 175 6.78 -20.72 13.67
CA ASP A 175 7.67 -19.57 13.57
C ASP A 175 9.07 -19.88 14.14
N LYS A 176 9.36 -21.15 14.46
CA LYS A 176 10.66 -21.60 14.95
C LYS A 176 11.50 -22.12 13.79
N GLU A 177 12.71 -21.58 13.60
CA GLU A 177 13.67 -22.12 12.63
C GLU A 177 14.24 -23.47 13.05
N LEU A 178 14.37 -23.71 14.37
CA LEU A 178 14.90 -24.94 14.96
C LEU A 178 14.07 -25.36 16.17
N VAL A 179 13.98 -26.67 16.38
CA VAL A 179 13.37 -27.31 17.54
C VAL A 179 14.35 -28.28 18.18
N THR A 180 14.16 -28.59 19.46
CA THR A 180 14.98 -29.59 20.13
C THR A 180 14.63 -30.99 19.64
N ILE A 181 15.61 -31.89 19.62
CA ILE A 181 15.38 -33.30 19.29
C ILE A 181 14.33 -33.92 20.22
N THR A 182 14.28 -33.51 21.49
CA THR A 182 13.28 -33.96 22.47
C THR A 182 11.86 -33.58 22.03
N GLU A 183 11.61 -32.32 21.68
CA GLU A 183 10.31 -31.86 21.19
C GLU A 183 9.88 -32.64 19.93
N GLU A 184 10.82 -32.92 19.03
CA GLU A 184 10.55 -33.64 17.79
C GLU A 184 10.26 -35.13 18.02
N ILE A 185 10.92 -35.77 18.98
CA ILE A 185 10.62 -37.15 19.38
C ILE A 185 9.23 -37.26 20.01
N GLU A 186 8.87 -36.34 20.90
CA GLU A 186 7.55 -36.31 21.52
C GLU A 186 6.44 -36.19 20.46
N PHE A 187 6.64 -35.28 19.50
CA PHE A 187 5.76 -35.17 18.34
C PHE A 187 5.68 -36.47 17.53
N LEU A 188 6.82 -37.08 17.20
CA LEU A 188 6.87 -38.32 16.44
C LEU A 188 6.14 -39.46 17.16
N GLN A 189 6.26 -39.56 18.48
CA GLN A 189 5.53 -40.56 19.26
C GLN A 189 4.02 -40.34 19.19
N SER A 190 3.55 -39.10 19.36
CA SER A 190 2.14 -38.77 19.19
C SER A 190 1.64 -39.05 17.77
N TYR A 191 2.41 -38.68 16.76
CA TYR A 191 2.06 -38.91 15.35
C TYR A 191 2.02 -40.39 14.99
N LEU A 192 3.04 -41.16 15.38
CA LEU A 192 3.14 -42.60 15.13
C LEU A 192 2.04 -43.36 15.88
N PHE A 193 1.64 -42.92 17.07
CA PHE A 193 0.47 -43.47 17.76
C PHE A 193 -0.79 -43.36 16.90
N LEU A 194 -1.07 -42.19 16.33
CA LEU A 194 -2.25 -41.98 15.47
C LEU A 194 -2.19 -42.86 14.21
N GLN A 195 -1.01 -42.96 13.58
CA GLN A 195 -0.81 -43.80 12.40
C GLN A 195 -0.91 -45.31 12.74
N GLN A 196 -0.48 -45.73 13.93
CA GLN A 196 -0.59 -47.11 14.38
C GLN A 196 -2.05 -47.54 14.53
N ILE A 197 -2.92 -46.67 15.07
CA ILE A 197 -4.36 -46.96 15.14
C ILE A 197 -4.95 -47.08 13.73
N ARG A 198 -4.53 -46.22 12.80
CA ARG A 198 -5.04 -46.21 11.42
C ARG A 198 -4.62 -47.43 10.61
N PHE A 199 -3.35 -47.82 10.71
CA PHE A 199 -2.77 -48.88 9.87
C PHE A 199 -2.68 -50.24 10.58
N GLY A 200 -2.94 -50.28 11.89
CA GLY A 200 -2.84 -51.47 12.71
C GLY A 200 -1.47 -52.14 12.53
N ASN A 201 -1.48 -53.46 12.38
CA ASN A 201 -0.28 -54.29 12.26
C ASN A 201 0.53 -54.06 10.96
N LYS A 202 0.01 -53.26 10.01
CA LYS A 202 0.74 -52.93 8.77
C LYS A 202 1.83 -51.88 8.99
N LEU A 203 1.76 -51.13 10.10
CA LEU A 203 2.79 -50.18 10.49
C LEU A 203 3.66 -50.78 11.60
N LYS A 204 4.97 -50.83 11.36
CA LYS A 204 6.00 -51.18 12.35
C LYS A 204 7.04 -50.08 12.34
N TRP A 205 7.41 -49.58 13.51
CA TRP A 205 8.37 -48.49 13.63
C TRP A 205 9.30 -48.70 14.83
N LYS A 206 10.50 -48.14 14.74
CA LYS A 206 11.51 -48.11 15.80
C LYS A 206 12.25 -46.78 15.70
N ILE A 207 12.39 -46.08 16.82
CA ILE A 207 13.21 -44.87 16.91
C ILE A 207 14.60 -45.29 17.40
N ASP A 208 15.64 -44.92 16.66
CA ASP A 208 17.04 -45.17 17.02
C ASP A 208 17.77 -43.82 17.03
N LEU A 209 18.28 -43.43 18.20
CA LEU A 209 18.94 -42.14 18.43
C LEU A 209 20.42 -42.39 18.69
N LYS A 210 21.28 -41.92 17.79
CA LYS A 210 22.71 -41.85 18.04
C LYS A 210 23.01 -40.56 18.79
N THR A 211 23.14 -40.64 20.10
CA THR A 211 23.78 -39.58 20.88
C THR A 211 25.26 -39.53 20.51
N ARG A 212 25.69 -38.47 19.80
CA ARG A 212 27.11 -38.09 19.77
C ARG A 212 27.43 -37.58 21.18
N GLY A 213 28.20 -38.37 21.93
CA GLY A 213 28.82 -37.93 23.18
C GLY A 213 29.82 -36.82 22.93
#